data_AF-A0A1C3WZ29-F1
#
_entry.id   AF-A0A1C3WZ29-F1
#
_cell.length_a   1.000
_cell.length_b   1.000
_cell.length_c   1.000
_cell.angle_alpha   90.00
_cell.angle_beta   90.00
_cell.angle_gamma   90.00
#
_symmetry.space_group_name_H-M   'P 1'
#
loop_
_entity.id
_entity.type
_entity.pdbx_description
1 polymer ?
#
loop_
_entity_poly.entity_id
_entity_poly.type
_entity_poly.pdbx_seq_one_letter_code
_entity_poly.pdbx_strand_id
1 'polypeptide(L)'
;MGYISGTDRGQTSLLPARIEDYVAADAAVRVIDAFVDGLDVAQLGFRRAVEASTGRPPYDPRDLLKLYIYGYFNEVRSSRRLERECR
;
A
#
# COMPACT_ATOMS: atom_id res chain seq x y z
N MET A 1 -8.88 -3.39 -13.53
CA MET A 1 -9.04 -2.40 -12.45
C MET A 1 -8.09 -1.27 -12.72
N GLY A 2 -8.61 -0.15 -13.20
CA GLY A 2 -7.92 1.13 -13.25
C GLY A 2 -7.90 1.83 -11.88
N TYR A 3 -7.12 1.29 -10.95
CA TYR A 3 -6.55 2.11 -9.88
C TYR A 3 -5.30 2.83 -10.40
N ILE A 4 -4.86 3.86 -9.68
CA ILE A 4 -3.52 4.41 -9.90
C ILE A 4 -2.51 3.29 -9.61
N SER A 5 -1.84 2.79 -10.65
CA SER A 5 -0.80 1.78 -10.50
C SER A 5 0.52 2.46 -10.09
N GLY A 6 1.12 1.98 -9.01
CA GLY A 6 2.46 2.36 -8.60
C GLY A 6 3.54 1.72 -9.47
N THR A 7 4.80 2.06 -9.19
CA THR A 7 5.97 1.38 -9.77
C THR A 7 6.15 0.01 -9.12
N ASP A 8 6.53 -1.00 -9.90
CA ASP A 8 6.87 -2.31 -9.36
C ASP A 8 8.12 -2.22 -8.47
N ARG A 9 7.94 -2.54 -7.19
CA ARG A 9 9.00 -2.55 -6.15
C ARG A 9 10.10 -3.59 -6.41
N GLY A 10 9.80 -4.63 -7.20
CA GLY A 10 10.75 -5.65 -7.63
C GLY A 10 11.48 -5.32 -8.93
N GLN A 11 11.13 -4.22 -9.60
CA GLN A 11 11.74 -3.84 -10.87
C GLN A 11 13.21 -3.42 -10.69
N THR A 12 14.12 -4.07 -11.41
CA THR A 12 15.53 -3.66 -11.44
C THR A 12 15.73 -2.35 -12.21
N SER A 13 16.58 -1.47 -11.69
CA SER A 13 17.12 -0.29 -12.40
C SER A 13 18.66 -0.37 -12.46
N LEU A 14 19.29 0.45 -13.31
CA LEU A 14 20.75 0.59 -13.36
C LEU A 14 21.29 1.10 -12.01
N LEU A 15 20.61 2.10 -11.44
CA LEU A 15 20.74 2.62 -10.08
C LEU A 15 19.39 3.26 -9.71
N PRO A 16 18.90 3.19 -8.46
CA PRO A 16 19.38 2.38 -7.33
C PRO A 16 18.96 0.89 -7.41
N ALA A 17 19.26 0.11 -6.37
CA ALA A 17 18.78 -1.27 -6.20
C ALA A 17 17.25 -1.32 -6.10
N ARG A 18 16.66 -2.53 -6.18
CA ARG A 18 15.20 -2.70 -6.11
C ARG A 18 14.70 -2.26 -4.74
N ILE A 19 13.49 -1.73 -4.67
CA ILE A 19 12.87 -1.36 -3.38
C ILE A 19 12.81 -2.59 -2.46
N GLU A 20 12.52 -3.76 -3.02
CA GLU A 20 12.50 -5.03 -2.28
C GLU A 20 13.82 -5.37 -1.58
N ASP A 21 14.96 -4.93 -2.11
CA ASP A 21 16.28 -5.23 -1.55
C ASP A 21 16.51 -4.47 -0.22
N TYR A 22 15.77 -3.39 0.02
CA TYR A 22 15.85 -2.59 1.25
C TYR A 22 14.92 -3.08 2.36
N VAL A 23 14.01 -4.03 2.06
CA VAL A 23 13.04 -4.55 3.02
C VAL A 23 13.49 -5.92 3.49
N ALA A 24 13.83 -6.05 4.77
CA ALA A 24 14.25 -7.33 5.36
C ALA A 24 13.19 -8.43 5.13
N ALA A 25 13.64 -9.67 4.95
CA ALA A 25 12.76 -10.81 4.66
C ALA A 25 11.76 -11.11 5.79
N ASP A 26 12.10 -10.75 7.02
CA ASP A 26 11.31 -10.93 8.24
C ASP A 26 10.58 -9.64 8.67
N ALA A 27 10.64 -8.58 7.87
CA ALA A 27 9.97 -7.32 8.19
C ALA A 27 8.45 -7.50 8.31
N ALA A 28 7.86 -6.97 9.38
CA ALA A 28 6.42 -7.08 9.65
C ALA A 28 5.53 -6.53 8.53
N VAL A 29 6.04 -5.56 7.74
CA VAL A 29 5.32 -5.01 6.58
C VAL A 29 4.97 -6.08 5.54
N ARG A 30 5.77 -7.15 5.41
CA ARG A 30 5.49 -8.26 4.50
C ARG A 30 4.25 -9.05 4.92
N VAL A 31 4.00 -9.18 6.22
CA VAL A 31 2.79 -9.81 6.76
C VAL A 31 1.57 -8.93 6.47
N ILE A 32 1.70 -7.61 6.67
CA ILE A 32 0.63 -6.65 6.36
C ILE A 32 0.26 -6.73 4.87
N ASP A 33 1.27 -6.76 4.00
CA ASP A 33 1.12 -6.83 2.56
C ASP A 33 0.37 -8.10 2.12
N ALA A 34 0.86 -9.27 2.53
CA ALA A 34 0.24 -10.56 2.24
C ALA A 34 -1.18 -10.68 2.80
N PHE A 35 -1.41 -10.17 4.01
CA PHE A 35 -2.75 -10.17 4.63
C PHE A 35 -3.73 -9.34 3.83
N VAL A 36 -3.38 -8.09 3.51
CA VAL A 36 -4.29 -7.18 2.78
C VAL A 36 -4.51 -7.65 1.35
N ASP A 37 -3.50 -8.21 0.69
CA ASP A 37 -3.64 -8.75 -0.68
C ASP A 37 -4.60 -9.95 -0.75
N GLY A 38 -4.69 -10.73 0.32
CA GLY A 38 -5.65 -11.84 0.44
C GLY A 38 -7.10 -11.44 0.68
N LEU A 39 -7.39 -10.17 0.98
CA LEU A 39 -8.76 -9.72 1.27
C LEU A 39 -9.59 -9.54 -0.01
N ASP A 40 -10.90 -9.63 0.07
CA ASP A 40 -11.80 -9.08 -0.96
C ASP A 40 -12.39 -7.77 -0.45
N VAL A 41 -11.74 -6.65 -0.80
CA VAL A 41 -12.15 -5.33 -0.32
C VAL A 41 -13.54 -4.92 -0.80
N ALA A 42 -14.03 -5.47 -1.92
CA ALA A 42 -15.38 -5.20 -2.41
C ALA A 42 -16.41 -5.92 -1.54
N GLN A 43 -16.19 -7.20 -1.23
CA GLN A 43 -17.06 -7.97 -0.33
C GLN A 43 -17.05 -7.45 1.11
N LEU A 44 -15.92 -6.87 1.55
CA LEU A 44 -15.81 -6.21 2.85
C LEU A 44 -16.54 -4.86 2.93
N GLY A 45 -17.17 -4.41 1.85
CA GLY A 45 -18.00 -3.21 1.84
C GLY A 45 -17.22 -1.90 1.69
N PHE A 46 -15.99 -1.93 1.18
CA PHE A 46 -15.24 -0.70 0.89
C PHE A 46 -15.95 0.07 -0.23
N ARG A 47 -16.47 1.26 0.10
CA ARG A 47 -17.24 2.10 -0.84
C ARG A 47 -16.49 2.51 -2.10
N ARG A 48 -15.15 2.53 -2.04
CA ARG A 48 -14.26 2.91 -3.15
C ARG A 48 -13.53 1.71 -3.77
N ALA A 49 -14.02 0.50 -3.54
CA ALA A 49 -13.51 -0.70 -4.22
C ALA A 49 -13.89 -0.72 -5.71
N VAL A 50 -14.93 -0.01 -6.12
CA VAL A 50 -15.33 0.10 -7.53
C VAL A 50 -14.94 1.46 -8.07
N GLU A 51 -14.28 1.48 -9.22
CA GLU A 51 -13.88 2.69 -9.92
C GLU A 51 -15.10 3.48 -10.41
N ALA A 52 -14.98 4.80 -10.39
CA ALA A 52 -15.95 5.66 -11.06
C ALA A 52 -15.80 5.51 -12.58
N SER A 53 -16.92 5.61 -13.31
CA SER A 53 -16.93 5.54 -14.77
C SER A 53 -16.17 6.68 -15.46
N THR A 54 -15.94 7.78 -14.75
CA THR A 54 -15.29 8.99 -15.26
C THR A 54 -14.37 9.61 -14.21
N GLY A 55 -13.40 10.40 -14.67
CA GLY A 55 -12.47 11.14 -13.81
C GLY A 55 -11.13 10.44 -13.60
N ARG A 56 -10.37 10.90 -12.61
CA ARG A 56 -9.07 10.32 -12.27
C ARG A 56 -9.28 8.98 -11.54
N PRO A 57 -8.57 7.91 -11.94
CA PRO A 57 -8.48 6.67 -11.17
C PRO A 57 -8.25 6.91 -9.68
N PRO A 58 -8.97 6.24 -8.77
CA PRO A 58 -8.67 6.31 -7.35
C PRO A 58 -7.39 5.51 -7.02
N TYR A 59 -6.83 5.76 -5.83
CA TYR A 59 -5.87 4.83 -5.24
C TYR A 59 -6.55 3.50 -4.90
N ASP A 60 -5.80 2.41 -4.93
CA ASP A 60 -6.30 1.12 -4.48
C ASP A 60 -6.64 1.19 -2.98
N PRO A 61 -7.86 0.81 -2.56
CA PRO A 61 -8.21 0.73 -1.14
C PRO A 61 -7.26 -0.15 -0.31
N ARG A 62 -6.64 -1.16 -0.93
CA ARG A 62 -5.63 -2.02 -0.30
C ARG A 62 -4.41 -1.24 0.13
N ASP A 63 -3.90 -0.33 -0.71
CA ASP A 63 -2.73 0.48 -0.38
C ASP A 63 -3.00 1.35 0.85
N LEU A 64 -4.18 1.97 0.89
CA LEU A 64 -4.60 2.79 2.03
C LEU A 64 -4.78 1.96 3.30
N LEU A 65 -5.30 0.73 3.18
CA LEU A 65 -5.45 -0.19 4.30
C LEU A 65 -4.09 -0.67 4.83
N LYS A 66 -3.14 -1.01 3.95
CA LYS A 66 -1.76 -1.37 4.32
C LYS A 66 -1.11 -0.24 5.13
N LEU A 67 -1.21 1.00 4.67
CA LEU A 67 -0.71 2.18 5.38
C LEU A 67 -1.37 2.37 6.75
N TYR A 68 -2.70 2.21 6.83
CA TYR A 68 -3.43 2.34 8.09
C TYR A 68 -2.99 1.28 9.10
N ILE A 69 -2.88 0.02 8.69
CA ILE A 69 -2.43 -1.09 9.52
C ILE A 69 -0.98 -0.85 9.97
N TYR A 70 -0.09 -0.47 9.05
CA TYR A 70 1.29 -0.13 9.39
C TYR A 70 1.37 0.97 10.47
N GLY A 71 0.62 2.06 10.30
CA GLY A 71 0.56 3.13 11.30
C GLY A 71 -0.01 2.67 12.63
N TYR A 72 -1.02 1.79 12.59
CA TYR A 72 -1.55 1.17 13.80
C TYR A 72 -0.48 0.39 14.56
N PHE A 73 0.26 -0.49 13.88
CA PHE A 73 1.30 -1.34 14.46
C PHE A 73 2.48 -0.55 15.02
N ASN A 74 2.83 0.58 14.41
CA ASN A 74 3.94 1.43 14.83
C ASN A 74 3.51 2.59 15.75
N GLU A 75 2.28 2.56 16.28
CA GLU A 75 1.72 3.61 17.15
C GLU A 75 1.70 5.01 16.52
N VAL A 76 1.75 5.09 15.18
CA VAL A 76 1.70 6.33 14.41
C VAL A 76 0.26 6.60 13.97
N ARG A 77 -0.48 7.32 14.80
CA ARG A 77 -1.91 7.63 14.58
C ARG A 77 -2.18 8.82 13.67
N SER A 78 -1.21 9.72 13.53
CA SER A 78 -1.35 10.94 12.72
C SER A 78 -0.91 10.68 11.29
N SER A 79 -1.77 11.00 10.32
CA SER A 79 -1.42 10.94 8.90
C SER A 79 -0.20 11.79 8.55
N ARG A 80 -0.05 12.97 9.20
CA ARG A 80 1.12 13.83 9.04
C ARG A 80 2.39 13.23 9.65
N ARG A 81 2.25 12.43 10.71
CA ARG A 81 3.40 11.70 11.28
C ARG A 81 3.78 10.55 10.36
N LEU A 82 2.80 9.79 9.86
CA LEU A 82 3.05 8.74 8.85
C LEU A 82 3.78 9.27 7.62
N GLU A 83 3.35 10.43 7.09
CA GLU A 83 4.04 11.09 5.97
C GLU A 83 5.52 11.41 6.30
N ARG A 84 5.81 11.82 7.54
CA ARG A 84 7.17 12.16 7.97
C ARG A 84 8.08 10.95 8.13
N GLU A 85 7.53 9.77 8.45
CA GLU A 85 8.30 8.51 8.50
C GLU A 85 8.79 8.07 7.11
N CYS A 86 8.21 8.61 6.02
CA CYS A 86 8.62 8.31 4.65
C CYS A 86 9.73 9.26 4.11
N ARG A 87 10.31 10.12 4.95
CA ARG A 87 11.38 11.06 4.60
C ARG A 87 12.73 10.55 5.10
#